data_AF-A0A7C6GQC2-F1
#
_entry.id   AF-A0A7C6GQC2-F1
#
_cell.length_a   1.000
_cell.length_b   1.000
_cell.length_c   1.000
_cell.angle_alpha   90.00
_cell.angle_beta   90.00
_cell.angle_gamma   90.00
#
_symmetry.space_group_name_H-M   'P 1'
#
loop_
_entity.id
_entity.type
_entity.pdbx_description
1 polymer ?
#
loop_
_entity_poly.entity_id
_entity_poly.type
_entity_poly.pdbx_seq_one_letter_code
_entity_poly.pdbx_strand_id
1 'polypeptide(L)'
;MERDFYTRELLTQKPAVLLLGSGAELTAFVHALNKDYNIEPRVYAESRFAFIPGLSRGRFQRIKHPGNEYYIIHTLLDFYSESDDARQTALLIPCTPYYEDLVARNTRLLEPYFIIESLKNLMDVLPSLMPKAKKEVKMC
;
A
#
# COMPACT_ATOMS: atom_id res chain seq x y z
N MET A 1 17.41 0.40 -9.51
CA MET A 1 17.37 1.31 -10.68
C MET A 1 16.27 0.92 -11.67
N GLU A 2 16.24 -0.30 -12.24
CA GLU A 2 15.13 -0.70 -13.14
C GLU A 2 13.80 -0.94 -12.40
N ARG A 3 13.82 -1.59 -11.23
CA ARG A 3 12.60 -1.79 -10.41
C ARG A 3 11.96 -0.48 -9.95
N ASP A 4 12.78 0.47 -9.52
CA ASP A 4 12.33 1.80 -9.05
C ASP A 4 11.61 2.58 -10.15
N PHE A 5 12.06 2.42 -11.40
CA PHE A 5 11.41 3.00 -12.57
C PHE A 5 10.04 2.38 -12.82
N TYR A 6 9.96 1.04 -12.82
CA TYR A 6 8.71 0.30 -13.02
C TYR A 6 7.66 0.65 -11.96
N THR A 7 8.05 0.70 -10.68
CA THR A 7 7.13 1.02 -9.59
C THR A 7 6.61 2.46 -9.68
N ARG A 8 7.44 3.42 -10.11
CA ARG A 8 6.98 4.79 -10.37
C ARG A 8 5.99 4.86 -11.52
N GLU A 9 6.31 4.22 -12.63
CA GLU A 9 5.42 4.15 -13.79
C GLU A 9 4.08 3.53 -13.41
N LEU A 10 4.10 2.45 -12.63
CA LEU A 10 2.90 1.84 -12.08
C LEU A 10 2.06 2.83 -11.28
N LEU A 11 2.65 3.55 -10.32
CA LEU A 11 1.93 4.54 -9.51
C LEU A 11 1.36 5.70 -10.36
N THR A 12 2.00 6.08 -11.46
CA THR A 12 1.45 7.10 -12.38
C THR A 12 0.17 6.66 -13.10
N GLN A 13 -0.03 5.34 -13.27
CA GLN A 13 -1.26 4.77 -13.82
C GLN A 13 -2.43 4.76 -12.81
N LYS A 14 -2.20 5.21 -11.57
CA LYS A 14 -3.18 5.27 -10.47
C LYS A 14 -3.84 3.91 -10.19
N PRO A 15 -3.06 2.88 -9.84
CA PRO A 15 -3.59 1.57 -9.52
C PRO A 15 -4.47 1.62 -8.28
N ALA A 16 -5.33 0.62 -8.12
CA ALA A 16 -5.98 0.36 -6.84
C ALA A 16 -4.89 -0.07 -5.84
N VAL A 17 -4.75 0.62 -4.70
CA VAL A 17 -3.71 0.32 -3.71
C VAL A 17 -4.35 -0.25 -2.45
N LEU A 18 -3.97 -1.48 -2.09
CA LEU A 18 -4.41 -2.19 -0.90
C LEU A 18 -3.27 -2.30 0.11
N LEU A 19 -3.50 -1.77 1.30
CA LEU A 19 -2.55 -1.77 2.41
C LEU A 19 -3.03 -2.76 3.47
N LEU A 20 -2.28 -3.83 3.70
CA LEU A 20 -2.66 -4.87 4.67
C LEU A 20 -2.04 -4.60 6.03
N GLY A 21 -2.90 -4.21 6.97
CA GLY A 21 -2.55 -3.96 8.37
C GLY A 21 -2.16 -2.51 8.67
N SER A 22 -1.93 -2.27 9.96
CA SER A 22 -1.61 -0.97 10.55
C SER A 22 -0.13 -0.90 10.95
N GLY A 23 0.76 -0.59 10.00
CA GLY A 23 2.18 -0.36 10.26
C GLY A 23 2.48 1.06 10.77
N ALA A 24 3.63 1.25 11.42
CA ALA A 24 4.07 2.57 11.92
C ALA A 24 4.24 3.62 10.79
N GLU A 25 4.60 3.16 9.60
CA GLU A 25 4.87 4.00 8.43
C GLU A 25 3.61 4.29 7.61
N LEU A 26 2.48 3.65 7.94
CA LEU A 26 1.24 3.71 7.17
C LEU A 26 0.74 5.14 6.99
N THR A 27 0.77 5.96 8.05
CA THR A 27 0.33 7.37 7.98
C THR A 27 1.11 8.16 6.94
N ALA A 28 2.44 8.05 6.97
CA ALA A 28 3.33 8.78 6.06
C ALA A 28 3.14 8.29 4.62
N PHE A 29 2.98 6.97 4.45
CA PHE A 29 2.75 6.33 3.17
C PHE A 29 1.42 6.76 2.53
N VAL A 30 0.31 6.72 3.28
CA VAL A 30 -1.01 7.17 2.81
C VAL A 30 -0.96 8.64 2.37
N HIS A 31 -0.35 9.50 3.20
CA HIS A 31 -0.20 10.91 2.86
C HIS A 31 0.63 11.12 1.60
N ALA A 32 1.73 10.38 1.43
CA ALA A 32 2.56 10.46 0.23
C ALA A 32 1.82 10.00 -1.02
N LEU A 33 1.08 8.90 -0.97
CA LEU A 33 0.22 8.44 -2.08
C LEU A 33 -0.85 9.47 -2.47
N ASN A 34 -1.53 10.06 -1.47
CA ASN A 34 -2.52 11.09 -1.71
C ASN A 34 -1.91 12.34 -2.35
N LYS A 35 -0.71 12.74 -1.91
CA LYS A 35 -0.07 13.97 -2.33
C LYS A 35 0.64 13.84 -3.69
N ASP A 36 1.43 12.78 -3.85
CA ASP A 36 2.33 12.63 -5.00
C ASP A 36 1.61 12.05 -6.22
N TYR A 37 0.59 11.21 -6.00
CA TYR A 37 -0.12 10.49 -7.08
C TYR A 37 -1.64 10.66 -7.07
N ASN A 38 -2.22 11.35 -6.07
CA ASN A 38 -3.67 11.48 -5.85
C ASN A 38 -4.38 10.11 -5.84
N ILE A 39 -3.75 9.13 -5.20
CA ILE A 39 -4.30 7.79 -4.97
C ILE A 39 -4.93 7.78 -3.58
N GLU A 40 -6.17 7.30 -3.46
CA GLU A 40 -6.84 7.02 -2.19
C GLU A 40 -6.71 5.52 -1.88
N PRO A 41 -5.77 5.09 -1.02
CA PRO A 41 -5.56 3.68 -0.76
C PRO A 41 -6.68 3.10 0.10
N ARG A 42 -6.87 1.78 -0.04
CA ARG A 42 -7.77 0.99 0.78
C ARG A 42 -6.96 0.27 1.85
N VAL A 43 -7.22 0.56 3.11
CA VAL A 43 -6.52 0.00 4.26
C VAL A 43 -7.34 -1.16 4.82
N TYR A 44 -6.81 -2.36 4.67
CA TYR A 44 -7.35 -3.59 5.20
C TYR A 44 -6.84 -3.81 6.61
N ALA A 45 -7.72 -3.77 7.62
CA ALA A 45 -7.29 -3.93 8.99
C ALA A 45 -8.35 -4.54 9.90
N GLU A 46 -7.89 -5.10 11.01
CA GLU A 46 -8.75 -5.75 11.98
C GLU A 46 -9.83 -4.79 12.49
N SER A 47 -10.96 -5.37 12.91
CA SER A 47 -12.13 -4.62 13.36
C SER A 47 -11.82 -3.63 14.49
N ARG A 48 -10.88 -3.97 15.38
CA ARG A 48 -10.33 -3.06 16.39
C ARG A 48 -9.04 -2.45 15.85
N PHE A 49 -9.16 -1.27 15.27
CA PHE A 49 -7.98 -0.50 14.92
C PHE A 49 -7.38 0.01 16.24
N ALA A 50 -6.13 -0.37 16.56
CA ALA A 50 -5.36 0.46 17.45
C ALA A 50 -5.31 1.85 16.81
N PHE A 51 -5.67 2.90 17.56
CA PHE A 51 -5.62 4.27 17.07
C PHE A 51 -4.26 4.51 16.37
N ILE A 52 -4.25 4.85 15.09
CA ILE A 52 -3.04 5.27 14.38
C ILE A 52 -3.03 6.81 14.38
N PRO A 53 -2.16 7.44 15.18
CA PRO A 53 -2.03 8.88 15.18
C PRO A 53 -1.67 9.40 13.78
N GLY A 54 -2.38 10.44 13.32
CA GLY A 54 -2.05 11.18 12.11
C GLY A 54 -2.72 10.70 10.80
N LEU A 55 -3.42 9.55 10.78
CA LEU A 55 -4.17 9.12 9.58
C LEU A 55 -5.34 10.06 9.22
N SER A 56 -5.77 10.94 10.14
CA SER A 56 -6.87 11.89 9.93
C SER A 56 -6.63 12.94 8.84
N ARG A 57 -5.38 13.09 8.37
CA ARG A 57 -5.01 14.04 7.31
C ARG A 57 -4.94 13.41 5.91
N GLY A 58 -4.98 12.07 5.82
CA GLY A 58 -4.99 11.34 4.56
C GLY A 58 -6.40 10.91 4.16
N ARG A 59 -6.66 10.85 2.85
CA ARG A 59 -7.83 10.18 2.28
C ARG A 59 -7.51 8.69 2.12
N PHE A 60 -8.31 7.84 2.73
CA PHE A 60 -8.21 6.38 2.60
C PHE A 60 -9.57 5.76 2.89
N GLN A 61 -9.82 4.59 2.30
CA GLN A 61 -11.00 3.78 2.64
C GLN A 61 -10.59 2.67 3.57
N ARG A 62 -11.39 2.39 4.60
CA ARG A 62 -11.12 1.28 5.51
C ARG A 62 -11.94 0.06 5.11
N ILE A 63 -11.27 -1.07 4.99
CA ILE A 63 -11.90 -2.38 4.85
C ILE A 63 -11.66 -3.14 6.16
N LYS A 64 -12.75 -3.53 6.82
CA LYS A 64 -12.71 -4.30 8.07
C LYS A 64 -12.73 -5.78 7.73
N HIS A 65 -12.02 -6.57 8.52
CA HIS A 65 -12.08 -8.02 8.39
C HIS A 65 -12.04 -8.75 9.73
N PRO A 66 -12.53 -10.02 9.75
CA PRO A 66 -12.29 -10.93 10.86
C PRO A 66 -10.81 -11.37 10.87
N GLY A 67 -10.24 -11.62 12.05
CA GLY A 67 -8.86 -12.08 12.23
C GLY A 67 -8.61 -13.54 11.81
N ASN A 68 -9.32 -14.03 10.80
CA ASN A 68 -9.22 -15.40 10.29
C ASN A 68 -8.73 -15.36 8.84
N GLU A 69 -7.63 -16.09 8.60
CA GLU A 69 -6.89 -16.09 7.32
C GLU A 69 -7.75 -16.46 6.11
N TYR A 70 -8.67 -17.44 6.25
CA TYR A 70 -9.56 -17.84 5.15
C TYR A 70 -10.40 -16.65 4.67
N TYR A 71 -11.06 -15.96 5.60
CA TYR A 71 -11.88 -14.80 5.26
C TYR A 71 -11.03 -13.62 4.76
N ILE A 72 -9.79 -13.48 5.24
CA ILE A 72 -8.87 -12.47 4.74
C ILE A 72 -8.60 -12.67 3.26
N ILE A 73 -8.17 -13.87 2.87
CA ILE A 73 -7.86 -14.19 1.47
C ILE A 73 -9.09 -14.03 0.58
N HIS A 74 -10.24 -14.58 1.00
CA HIS A 74 -11.47 -14.45 0.22
C HIS A 74 -11.91 -13.00 0.03
N THR A 75 -11.84 -12.17 1.06
CA THR A 75 -12.18 -10.74 0.92
C THR A 75 -11.23 -10.01 -0.05
N LEU A 76 -9.95 -10.39 -0.08
CA LEU A 76 -9.01 -9.85 -1.07
C LEU A 76 -9.36 -10.29 -2.49
N LEU A 77 -9.75 -11.55 -2.70
CA LEU A 77 -10.16 -12.01 -4.03
C LEU A 77 -11.47 -11.36 -4.47
N ASP A 78 -12.46 -11.27 -3.58
CA ASP A 78 -13.76 -10.65 -3.84
C ASP A 78 -13.58 -9.18 -4.23
N PHE A 79 -12.69 -8.47 -3.54
CA PHE A 79 -12.33 -7.09 -3.84
C PHE A 79 -11.90 -6.87 -5.30
N TYR A 80 -11.08 -7.77 -5.85
CA TYR A 80 -10.68 -7.67 -7.24
C TYR A 80 -11.85 -7.99 -8.18
N SER A 81 -12.69 -8.94 -7.80
CA SER A 81 -13.81 -9.40 -8.64
C SER A 81 -15.00 -8.43 -8.71
N GLU A 82 -15.29 -7.70 -7.63
CA GLU A 82 -16.49 -6.85 -7.50
C GLU A 82 -16.25 -5.39 -7.88
N SER A 83 -14.99 -4.97 -8.00
CA SER A 83 -14.68 -3.59 -8.38
C SER A 83 -14.80 -3.42 -9.91
N ASP A 84 -15.35 -2.29 -10.35
CA ASP A 84 -15.12 -1.80 -11.73
C ASP A 84 -13.60 -1.72 -12.06
N ASP A 85 -12.77 -1.77 -11.02
CA ASP A 85 -11.31 -1.91 -11.02
C ASP A 85 -10.80 -3.30 -11.45
N ALA A 86 -11.63 -4.29 -11.79
CA ALA A 86 -11.16 -5.56 -12.39
C ALA A 86 -10.40 -5.36 -13.72
N ARG A 87 -10.52 -4.16 -14.33
CA ARG A 87 -9.73 -3.71 -15.49
C ARG A 87 -8.50 -2.88 -15.12
N GLN A 88 -8.33 -2.56 -13.85
CA GLN A 88 -7.28 -1.68 -13.34
C GLN A 88 -6.25 -2.51 -12.57
N THR A 89 -4.99 -2.12 -12.70
CA THR A 89 -3.90 -2.77 -11.98
C THR A 89 -4.10 -2.60 -10.47
N ALA A 90 -4.04 -3.69 -9.70
CA ALA A 90 -4.18 -3.68 -8.25
C ALA A 90 -2.83 -3.98 -7.57
N LEU A 91 -2.42 -3.10 -6.67
CA LEU A 91 -1.24 -3.23 -5.83
C LEU A 91 -1.62 -3.75 -4.44
N LEU A 92 -1.00 -4.85 -4.02
CA LEU A 92 -1.17 -5.42 -2.70
C LEU A 92 0.11 -5.25 -1.88
N ILE A 93 0.01 -4.58 -0.74
CA ILE A 93 1.17 -4.19 0.06
C ILE A 93 0.96 -4.71 1.49
N PRO A 94 1.67 -5.76 1.92
CA PRO A 94 1.69 -6.16 3.31
C PRO A 94 2.44 -5.09 4.13
N CYS A 95 1.78 -4.55 5.15
CA CYS A 95 2.33 -3.49 6.01
C CYS A 95 2.71 -3.99 7.41
N THR A 96 2.56 -5.30 7.69
CA THR A 96 2.98 -5.92 8.95
C THR A 96 3.57 -7.31 8.70
N PRO A 97 4.44 -7.83 9.58
CA PRO A 97 5.03 -9.15 9.42
C PRO A 97 3.99 -10.27 9.29
N TYR A 98 2.87 -10.17 10.01
CA TYR A 98 1.76 -11.12 9.88
C TYR A 98 1.21 -11.19 8.44
N TYR A 99 1.02 -10.03 7.80
CA TYR A 99 0.54 -9.98 6.42
C TYR A 99 1.61 -10.34 5.40
N GLU A 100 2.89 -10.05 5.67
CA GLU A 100 4.00 -10.51 4.83
C GLU A 100 4.02 -12.04 4.76
N ASP A 101 3.95 -12.70 5.92
CA ASP A 101 3.91 -14.17 6.01
C ASP A 101 2.66 -14.76 5.36
N LEU A 102 1.49 -14.15 5.60
CA LEU A 102 0.21 -14.59 5.02
C LEU A 102 0.23 -14.49 3.50
N VAL A 103 0.72 -13.37 2.94
CA VAL A 103 0.84 -13.18 1.49
C VAL A 103 1.85 -14.17 0.91
N ALA A 104 3.01 -14.36 1.54
CA ALA A 104 4.05 -15.28 1.08
C ALA A 104 3.57 -16.75 1.00
N ARG A 105 2.74 -17.19 1.96
CA ARG A 105 2.13 -18.53 1.92
C ARG A 105 1.09 -18.69 0.81
N ASN A 106 0.43 -17.60 0.42
CA ASN A 106 -0.69 -17.58 -0.51
C ASN A 106 -0.35 -16.92 -1.86
N THR A 107 0.93 -16.67 -2.15
CA THR A 107 1.40 -15.95 -3.35
C THR A 107 0.78 -16.47 -4.64
N ARG A 108 0.75 -17.80 -4.83
CA ARG A 108 0.20 -18.43 -6.04
C ARG A 108 -1.29 -18.15 -6.27
N LEU A 109 -2.03 -17.88 -5.20
CA LEU A 109 -3.46 -17.54 -5.27
C LEU A 109 -3.66 -16.05 -5.54
N LEU A 110 -2.74 -15.19 -5.10
CA LEU A 110 -2.88 -13.73 -5.11
C LEU A 110 -2.26 -13.06 -6.35
N GLU A 111 -1.11 -13.54 -6.82
CA GLU A 111 -0.40 -12.96 -7.98
C GLU A 111 -1.22 -12.86 -9.29
N PRO A 112 -2.20 -13.75 -9.58
CA PRO A 112 -3.06 -13.57 -10.74
C PRO A 112 -3.91 -12.29 -10.70
N TYR A 113 -4.14 -11.73 -9.52
CA TYR A 113 -5.04 -10.60 -9.29
C TYR A 113 -4.28 -9.34 -8.80
N PHE A 114 -3.11 -9.52 -8.20
CA PHE A 114 -2.38 -8.44 -7.55
C PHE A 114 -0.91 -8.41 -7.96
N ILE A 115 -0.40 -7.20 -8.17
CA ILE A 115 1.04 -6.93 -8.10
C ILE A 115 1.39 -6.76 -6.63
N ILE A 116 2.17 -7.70 -6.10
CA ILE A 116 2.57 -7.71 -4.69
C ILE A 116 3.88 -6.93 -4.53
N GLU A 117 3.88 -5.90 -3.70
CA GLU A 117 5.06 -5.05 -3.44
C GLU A 117 5.29 -4.85 -1.96
N SER A 118 6.55 -4.66 -1.57
CA SER A 118 6.87 -4.34 -0.17
C SER A 118 6.69 -2.85 0.11
N LEU A 119 6.28 -2.52 1.34
CA LEU A 119 6.13 -1.13 1.78
C LEU A 119 7.41 -0.32 1.60
N LYS A 120 8.57 -0.93 1.95
CA LYS A 120 9.89 -0.32 1.85
C LYS A 120 10.24 0.09 0.41
N ASN A 121 10.05 -0.80 -0.56
CA ASN A 121 10.31 -0.50 -1.98
C ASN A 121 9.48 0.70 -2.45
N LEU A 122 8.20 0.74 -2.05
CA LEU A 122 7.31 1.81 -2.44
C LEU A 122 7.66 3.14 -1.77
N MET A 123 8.14 3.12 -0.53
CA MET A 123 8.59 4.33 0.17
C MET A 123 9.81 4.96 -0.52
N ASP A 124 10.75 4.15 -1.01
CA ASP A 124 11.97 4.64 -1.68
C ASP A 124 11.66 5.35 -3.01
N VAL A 125 10.51 5.07 -3.62
CA VAL A 125 10.10 5.70 -4.88
C VAL A 125 9.19 6.92 -4.72
N LEU A 126 8.65 7.16 -3.52
CA LEU A 126 7.72 8.26 -3.21
C LEU A 126 8.48 9.58 -2.96
N PRO A 127 8.36 10.59 -3.85
CA PRO A 127 9.12 11.83 -3.75
C PRO A 127 8.98 12.57 -2.41
N SER A 128 7.79 12.56 -1.82
CA SER A 128 7.54 13.24 -0.53
C SER A 128 8.19 12.54 0.67
N LEU A 129 8.61 11.27 0.53
CA LEU A 129 9.30 10.51 1.56
C LEU A 129 10.81 10.43 1.34
N MET A 130 11.28 10.78 0.14
CA MET A 130 12.72 10.81 -0.14
C MET A 130 13.41 11.84 0.77
N PRO A 131 14.56 11.49 1.39
CA PRO A 131 15.34 12.46 2.13
C PRO A 131 15.71 13.60 1.21
N LYS A 132 15.31 14.84 1.54
CA LYS A 132 15.75 16.02 0.80
C LYS A 132 17.28 16.02 0.81
N ALA A 133 17.89 15.94 -0.37
CA ALA A 133 19.32 16.16 -0.50
C ALA A 133 19.65 17.48 0.20
N LYS A 134 20.51 17.42 1.23
CA LYS A 134 20.98 18.62 1.91
C LYS A 134 21.56 19.52 0.83
N LYS A 135 21.01 20.72 0.65
CA LYS A 135 21.67 21.79 -0.11
C LYS A 135 23.07 21.90 0.50
N GLU A 136 24.10 21.61 -0.27
CA GLU A 136 25.45 22.02 0.07
C GLU A 136 25.41 23.54 0.21
N VAL A 137 25.47 24.00 1.47
CA VAL A 137 25.74 25.39 1.75
C VAL A 137 27.18 25.59 1.33
N LYS A 138 27.40 26.11 0.12
CA LYS A 138 28.68 26.71 -0.23
C LYS A 138 28.91 27.83 0.79
N MET A 139 29.79 27.58 1.75
CA MET A 139 30.39 28.67 2.52
C MET A 139 31.31 29.41 1.56
N CYS A 140 30.98 30.67 1.30
CA CYS A 140 31.88 31.64 0.69
C CYS A 140 32.91 32.10 1.73
#